data_AF-A0A956EPF2-F1
#
_entry.id   AF-A0A956EPF2-F1
#
_cell.length_a   1.000
_cell.length_b   1.000
_cell.length_c   1.000
_cell.angle_alpha   90.00
_cell.angle_beta   90.00
_cell.angle_gamma   90.00
#
_symmetry.space_group_name_H-M   'P 1'
#
loop_
_entity.id
_entity.type
_entity.pdbx_description
1 polymer ?
#
loop_
_entity_poly.entity_id
_entity_poly.type
_entity_poly.pdbx_seq_one_letter_code
_entity_poly.pdbx_strand_id
1 'polypeptide(L)'
;MVMLKALKSVAVGILACSVFGVGACTLIDNSDLGAGDSSDAGASGGDGGVGGTGASGGSAGNGGSAGNGGTGASGGSGATAGAGGDAGSGGTGPKSNGDPCANGSECDSGFCVDAVCCNKACDGGCESCSAASKGTGSDGVCGPVADGTDPDDECTDEGATSCGQNGFCDGGGACALYPADTQCTDSSCAAGVRTLPSTCDGAGTCQGNGTENCSQGSCSGPVCLGQCQVDGDCTSDKYCDTLSGNCTPKLPNGDACQSSQPSACQSGFCVDGTCCNTACSGSCYGCGSGTCSPHAAGQDPDGDCSADAPGSCGQDGACNGSGGCRLYGGSVTCGNASCSGSTYTGAPTCDGGGSCKTPSSSSCGNYLC
;
A
#
# COMPACT_ATOMS: atom_id res chain seq x y z
N MET A 1 -56.50 -8.67 1.88
CA MET A 1 -55.66 -9.86 2.16
C MET A 1 -54.33 -9.60 1.45
N VAL A 2 -53.27 -9.13 2.11
CA VAL A 2 -52.43 -9.73 3.19
C VAL A 2 -51.39 -10.70 2.60
N MET A 3 -50.15 -10.65 3.13
CA MET A 3 -48.88 -11.21 2.60
C MET A 3 -48.32 -10.40 1.41
N LEU A 4 -47.26 -9.57 1.49
CA LEU A 4 -46.14 -9.34 2.43
C LEU A 4 -44.95 -10.33 2.35
N LYS A 5 -43.78 -9.79 1.96
CA LYS A 5 -42.38 -10.28 2.12
C LYS A 5 -41.98 -11.62 1.48
N ALA A 6 -41.02 -11.53 0.54
CA ALA A 6 -39.65 -11.99 0.79
C ALA A 6 -38.67 -11.41 -0.25
N LEU A 7 -37.81 -10.46 0.13
CA LEU A 7 -36.54 -10.29 -0.57
C LEU A 7 -35.65 -11.46 -0.18
N LYS A 8 -35.01 -12.12 -1.15
CA LYS A 8 -33.94 -13.09 -0.89
C LYS A 8 -32.61 -12.43 -1.23
N SER A 9 -31.86 -12.09 -0.18
CA SER A 9 -30.48 -11.66 -0.29
C SER A 9 -29.67 -12.75 -0.99
N VAL A 10 -29.07 -12.42 -2.14
CA VAL A 10 -28.02 -13.25 -2.72
C VAL A 10 -26.79 -13.06 -1.85
N ALA A 11 -26.47 -14.08 -1.05
CA ALA A 11 -25.24 -14.08 -0.26
C ALA A 11 -24.06 -14.19 -1.23
N VAL A 12 -23.23 -13.14 -1.28
CA VAL A 12 -21.96 -13.15 -2.01
C VAL A 12 -20.99 -14.04 -1.23
N GLY A 13 -20.91 -15.31 -1.62
CA GLY A 13 -19.89 -16.22 -1.12
C GLY A 13 -18.53 -15.81 -1.67
N ILE A 14 -17.65 -15.32 -0.80
CA ILE A 14 -16.28 -14.98 -1.16
C ILE A 14 -15.51 -16.28 -1.44
N LEU A 15 -15.08 -16.46 -2.69
CA LEU A 15 -14.31 -17.63 -3.12
C LEU A 15 -12.85 -17.51 -2.66
N ALA A 16 -12.59 -17.79 -1.39
CA ALA A 16 -11.24 -17.91 -0.86
C ALA A 16 -10.64 -19.28 -1.23
N CYS A 17 -9.97 -19.36 -2.39
CA CYS A 17 -9.22 -20.54 -2.79
C CYS A 17 -7.75 -20.35 -2.44
N SER A 18 -7.31 -20.89 -1.30
CA SER A 18 -5.91 -20.86 -0.89
C SER A 18 -5.07 -21.82 -1.73
N VAL A 19 -4.00 -21.30 -2.32
CA VAL A 19 -3.06 -22.05 -3.14
C VAL A 19 -2.22 -22.97 -2.25
N PHE A 20 -2.58 -24.25 -2.13
CA PHE A 20 -1.68 -25.42 -2.10
C PHE A 20 -2.51 -26.69 -2.36
N GLY A 21 -1.88 -27.72 -2.94
CA GLY A 21 -2.60 -28.75 -3.69
C GLY A 21 -3.33 -29.85 -2.88
N VAL A 22 -4.13 -30.60 -3.64
CA VAL A 22 -4.83 -31.88 -3.35
C VAL A 22 -5.93 -31.93 -2.27
N GLY A 23 -7.18 -32.03 -2.75
CA GLY A 23 -8.16 -32.98 -2.18
C GLY A 23 -9.38 -32.40 -1.45
N ALA A 24 -10.54 -32.46 -2.13
CA ALA A 24 -11.90 -32.29 -1.60
C ALA A 24 -12.29 -30.89 -1.06
N CYS A 25 -13.27 -30.27 -1.72
CA CYS A 25 -13.99 -29.11 -1.22
C CYS A 25 -15.34 -29.57 -0.63
N THR A 26 -15.52 -29.47 0.68
CA THR A 26 -16.80 -29.78 1.35
C THR A 26 -17.48 -28.50 1.85
N LEU A 27 -18.79 -28.40 1.63
CA LEU A 27 -19.61 -27.33 2.20
C LEU A 27 -19.70 -27.50 3.73
N ILE A 28 -19.46 -26.42 4.47
CA ILE A 28 -19.65 -26.37 5.92
C ILE A 28 -20.87 -25.47 6.18
N ASP A 29 -21.95 -26.05 6.67
CA ASP A 29 -23.13 -25.30 7.12
C ASP A 29 -22.87 -24.66 8.49
N ASN A 30 -23.13 -23.36 8.59
CA ASN A 30 -22.80 -22.56 9.77
C ASN A 30 -23.93 -22.58 10.82
N SER A 31 -24.11 -23.73 11.48
CA SER A 31 -25.24 -23.95 12.41
C SER A 31 -24.90 -24.54 13.78
N ASP A 32 -23.62 -24.53 14.21
CA ASP A 32 -23.22 -24.95 15.56
C ASP A 32 -22.03 -24.12 16.12
N LEU A 33 -22.31 -22.88 16.52
CA LEU A 33 -21.44 -22.11 17.42
C LEU A 33 -22.25 -21.65 18.64
N GLY A 34 -22.62 -22.62 19.47
CA GLY A 34 -23.11 -22.40 20.83
C GLY A 34 -21.97 -22.13 21.81
N ALA A 35 -22.26 -21.42 22.90
CA ALA A 35 -21.26 -20.96 23.86
C ALA A 35 -20.67 -22.08 24.75
N GLY A 36 -19.40 -21.91 25.15
CA GLY A 36 -18.69 -22.72 26.14
C GLY A 36 -17.40 -22.03 26.59
N ASP A 37 -17.13 -22.00 27.90
CA ASP A 37 -16.09 -21.21 28.57
C ASP A 37 -14.90 -22.10 29.03
N SER A 38 -13.73 -21.48 29.24
CA SER A 38 -12.55 -21.97 29.99
C SER A 38 -11.67 -23.05 29.32
N SER A 39 -10.33 -23.04 29.41
CA SER A 39 -9.37 -22.11 30.08
C SER A 39 -7.92 -22.30 29.59
N ASP A 40 -7.09 -21.27 29.79
CA ASP A 40 -5.60 -21.23 29.85
C ASP A 40 -4.71 -21.65 28.67
N ALA A 41 -4.03 -20.66 28.05
CA ALA A 41 -2.59 -20.39 28.27
C ALA A 41 -2.07 -19.17 27.47
N GLY A 42 -1.32 -18.25 28.10
CA GLY A 42 -0.43 -17.29 27.40
C GLY A 42 -0.57 -15.80 27.81
N ALA A 43 0.52 -15.22 28.32
CA ALA A 43 0.72 -13.76 28.47
C ALA A 43 1.05 -13.10 27.10
N SER A 44 1.11 -11.78 26.85
CA SER A 44 0.98 -10.52 27.64
C SER A 44 0.50 -9.40 26.69
N GLY A 45 0.11 -8.19 27.10
CA GLY A 45 -0.03 -7.58 28.44
C GLY A 45 0.61 -6.18 28.52
N GLY A 46 -0.18 -5.13 28.81
CA GLY A 46 0.27 -3.73 28.91
C GLY A 46 -0.85 -2.76 29.33
N ASP A 47 -0.50 -1.71 30.06
CA ASP A 47 -1.25 -0.45 30.19
C ASP A 47 -0.32 0.64 30.76
N GLY A 48 -0.41 1.87 30.25
CA GLY A 48 0.15 3.06 30.89
C GLY A 48 -0.72 3.50 32.07
N GLY A 49 -0.30 4.39 32.97
CA GLY A 49 0.73 5.40 32.85
C GLY A 49 0.14 6.76 33.25
N VAL A 50 0.20 7.10 34.54
CA VAL A 50 -0.24 8.41 35.08
C VAL A 50 0.79 8.95 36.05
N GLY A 51 1.17 10.22 35.90
CA GLY A 51 2.11 10.92 36.79
C GLY A 51 1.43 11.98 37.66
N GLY A 52 2.18 12.57 38.59
CA GLY A 52 1.80 13.88 39.18
C GLY A 52 1.95 14.05 40.70
N THR A 53 3.20 14.16 41.19
CA THR A 53 3.66 15.06 42.28
C THR A 53 2.99 15.07 43.68
N GLY A 54 3.83 15.05 44.75
CA GLY A 54 3.66 16.03 45.85
C GLY A 54 3.83 15.61 47.32
N ALA A 55 5.01 15.89 47.87
CA ALA A 55 5.27 16.41 49.24
C ALA A 55 5.07 15.57 50.54
N SER A 56 6.23 15.26 51.17
CA SER A 56 6.60 15.48 52.59
C SER A 56 5.86 14.83 53.79
N GLY A 57 6.64 14.14 54.64
CA GLY A 57 6.62 14.38 56.11
C GLY A 57 6.58 13.16 57.06
N GLY A 58 7.48 13.14 58.07
CA GLY A 58 7.11 12.72 59.44
C GLY A 58 7.60 11.37 60.01
N SER A 59 8.79 11.37 60.60
CA SER A 59 9.14 10.84 61.95
C SER A 59 8.59 9.51 62.53
N ALA A 60 9.55 8.67 62.94
CA ALA A 60 9.67 7.97 64.25
C ALA A 60 8.67 6.87 64.69
N GLY A 61 9.21 5.74 65.19
CA GLY A 61 8.46 4.74 65.98
C GLY A 61 9.29 3.48 66.33
N ASN A 62 9.45 3.19 67.63
CA ASN A 62 10.19 2.02 68.15
C ASN A 62 9.33 0.74 68.30
N GLY A 63 9.99 -0.41 68.38
CA GLY A 63 9.46 -1.73 68.80
C GLY A 63 9.86 -2.83 67.81
N GLY A 64 10.54 -3.93 68.15
CA GLY A 64 10.43 -4.77 69.35
C GLY A 64 9.28 -5.79 69.17
N SER A 65 9.42 -7.11 69.33
CA SER A 65 10.55 -7.96 69.74
C SER A 65 10.27 -9.44 69.39
N ALA A 66 11.30 -10.28 69.35
CA ALA A 66 11.29 -11.74 69.61
C ALA A 66 10.51 -12.72 68.68
N GLY A 67 11.02 -13.95 68.54
CA GLY A 67 10.24 -15.10 68.05
C GLY A 67 11.03 -16.20 67.31
N ASN A 68 11.56 -17.18 68.04
CA ASN A 68 12.39 -18.30 67.52
C ASN A 68 11.69 -19.27 66.53
N GLY A 69 12.52 -19.92 65.70
CA GLY A 69 12.35 -21.33 65.28
C GLY A 69 12.26 -21.56 63.77
N GLY A 70 13.01 -22.48 63.14
CA GLY A 70 14.09 -23.37 63.63
C GLY A 70 14.54 -24.38 62.56
N THR A 71 15.67 -25.06 62.78
CA THR A 71 16.17 -26.30 62.09
C THR A 71 16.18 -26.30 60.53
N GLY A 72 17.33 -26.32 59.85
CA GLY A 72 18.26 -27.46 59.72
C GLY A 72 18.15 -28.06 58.29
N ALA A 73 19.17 -28.60 57.62
CA ALA A 73 20.54 -28.89 58.05
C ALA A 73 21.53 -29.03 56.86
N SER A 74 22.84 -29.03 57.20
CA SER A 74 23.95 -29.76 56.56
C SER A 74 24.38 -29.50 55.11
N GLY A 75 25.65 -29.08 54.97
CA GLY A 75 26.61 -29.79 54.10
C GLY A 75 27.51 -28.93 53.20
N GLY A 76 28.83 -28.93 53.44
CA GLY A 76 29.83 -28.46 52.46
C GLY A 76 30.99 -27.64 53.04
N SER A 77 32.04 -28.31 53.52
CA SER A 77 33.30 -27.64 53.89
C SER A 77 34.07 -27.20 52.64
N GLY A 78 34.38 -25.90 52.53
CA GLY A 78 35.13 -25.32 51.41
C GLY A 78 36.00 -24.14 51.84
N ALA A 79 36.92 -24.39 52.77
CA ALA A 79 37.79 -23.34 53.30
C ALA A 79 38.80 -22.85 52.26
N THR A 80 38.56 -21.66 51.69
CA THR A 80 39.62 -20.79 51.18
C THR A 80 39.55 -19.46 51.92
N ALA A 81 40.66 -19.06 52.53
CA ALA A 81 40.73 -17.86 53.34
C ALA A 81 40.95 -16.64 52.44
N GLY A 82 39.86 -15.99 52.03
CA GLY A 82 39.85 -14.59 51.58
C GLY A 82 39.30 -13.73 52.71
N ALA A 83 40.10 -12.82 53.26
CA ALA A 83 39.71 -12.01 54.41
C ALA A 83 38.79 -10.85 54.00
N GLY A 84 37.49 -11.11 53.90
CA GLY A 84 36.46 -10.06 53.91
C GLY A 84 36.33 -9.49 55.32
N GLY A 85 37.03 -8.39 55.60
CA GLY A 85 37.27 -7.84 56.93
C GLY A 85 36.60 -6.50 57.20
N ASP A 86 35.39 -6.27 56.69
CA ASP A 86 34.70 -4.98 56.81
C ASP A 86 34.00 -4.78 58.16
N ALA A 87 34.83 -4.52 59.18
CA ALA A 87 34.42 -4.01 60.48
C ALA A 87 35.43 -2.95 60.96
N GLY A 88 35.47 -1.81 60.25
CA GLY A 88 36.52 -0.78 60.35
C GLY A 88 36.05 0.64 60.66
N SER A 89 34.91 0.84 61.34
CA SER A 89 34.58 2.17 61.90
C SER A 89 35.63 2.56 62.94
N GLY A 90 36.51 3.51 62.62
CA GLY A 90 37.57 3.96 63.54
C GLY A 90 38.69 4.83 62.94
N GLY A 91 38.79 4.93 61.60
CA GLY A 91 39.68 5.90 60.96
C GLY A 91 39.09 7.31 61.01
N THR A 92 39.80 8.26 61.63
CA THR A 92 39.49 9.71 61.55
C THR A 92 40.20 10.39 60.36
N GLY A 93 40.67 9.58 59.40
CA GLY A 93 41.22 10.03 58.13
C GLY A 93 40.22 9.80 56.99
N PRO A 94 40.46 10.39 55.82
CA PRO A 94 39.65 10.12 54.64
C PRO A 94 39.86 8.69 54.13
N LYS A 95 38.97 8.26 53.24
CA LYS A 95 38.93 6.94 52.60
C LYS A 95 39.78 6.91 51.33
N SER A 96 40.23 5.72 50.96
CA SER A 96 41.01 5.51 49.74
C SER A 96 40.12 5.50 48.49
N ASN A 97 40.73 5.70 47.33
CA ASN A 97 40.03 5.59 46.06
C ASN A 97 39.46 4.17 45.88
N GLY A 98 38.18 4.07 45.55
CA GLY A 98 37.44 2.81 45.37
C GLY A 98 36.55 2.45 46.57
N ASP A 99 36.74 3.08 47.73
CA ASP A 99 35.86 2.91 48.89
C ASP A 99 34.50 3.62 48.67
N PRO A 100 33.39 3.10 49.20
CA PRO A 100 32.08 3.75 49.09
C PRO A 100 31.99 5.02 49.95
N CYS A 101 31.32 6.06 49.47
CA CYS A 101 31.18 7.37 50.11
C CYS A 101 29.79 7.99 49.93
N ALA A 102 29.40 8.93 50.81
CA ALA A 102 28.19 9.74 50.63
C ALA A 102 28.48 11.21 50.25
N ASN A 103 29.72 11.69 50.42
CA ASN A 103 30.16 13.02 49.99
C ASN A 103 31.70 13.10 49.88
N GLY A 104 32.20 14.09 49.13
CA GLY A 104 33.64 14.25 48.84
C GLY A 104 34.55 14.40 50.06
N SER A 105 34.05 14.92 51.19
CA SER A 105 34.84 15.07 52.42
C SER A 105 35.25 13.74 53.05
N GLU A 106 34.64 12.63 52.62
CA GLU A 106 34.99 11.28 53.07
C GLU A 106 36.20 10.70 52.34
N CYS A 107 36.70 11.33 51.27
CA CYS A 107 37.69 10.74 50.36
C CYS A 107 39.04 11.47 50.42
N ASP A 108 40.17 10.75 50.34
CA ASP A 108 41.53 11.33 50.38
C ASP A 108 41.77 12.34 49.25
N SER A 109 41.09 12.12 48.13
CA SER A 109 41.08 12.99 46.95
C SER A 109 40.18 14.22 47.08
N GLY A 110 39.21 14.22 48.00
CA GLY A 110 38.13 15.19 48.08
C GLY A 110 36.95 14.93 47.12
N PHE A 111 36.98 13.88 46.30
CA PHE A 111 35.95 13.60 45.29
C PHE A 111 35.18 12.31 45.58
N CYS A 112 33.86 12.42 45.60
CA CYS A 112 32.92 11.31 45.73
C CYS A 112 31.95 11.38 44.54
N VAL A 113 32.03 10.42 43.63
CA VAL A 113 31.24 10.33 42.39
C VAL A 113 30.72 8.89 42.31
N ASP A 114 29.48 8.70 41.85
CA ASP A 114 28.80 7.38 41.82
C ASP A 114 28.75 6.65 43.18
N ALA A 115 28.74 7.42 44.28
CA ALA A 115 28.91 6.92 45.65
C ALA A 115 30.23 6.15 45.92
N VAL A 116 31.27 6.41 45.12
CA VAL A 116 32.63 5.86 45.22
C VAL A 116 33.64 7.00 45.41
N CYS A 117 34.71 6.79 46.20
CA CYS A 117 35.80 7.75 46.33
C CYS A 117 36.71 7.73 45.11
N CYS A 118 36.91 8.87 44.45
CA CYS A 118 37.47 8.94 43.10
C CYS A 118 38.79 9.70 43.03
N ASN A 119 39.70 9.28 42.16
CA ASN A 119 41.00 9.94 41.99
C ASN A 119 40.94 11.40 41.46
N LYS A 120 39.82 11.80 40.84
CA LYS A 120 39.50 13.16 40.38
C LYS A 120 37.97 13.37 40.42
N ALA A 121 37.50 14.53 39.97
CA ALA A 121 36.07 14.89 39.99
C ALA A 121 35.18 14.17 38.95
N CYS A 122 35.76 13.40 38.03
CA CYS A 122 35.11 12.85 36.83
C CYS A 122 34.31 13.93 36.06
N ASP A 123 34.96 15.07 35.77
CA ASP A 123 34.35 16.25 35.15
C ASP A 123 34.50 16.31 33.61
N GLY A 124 35.03 15.25 32.99
CA GLY A 124 34.89 15.02 31.56
C GLY A 124 33.51 14.42 31.26
N GLY A 125 32.90 14.78 30.12
CA GLY A 125 31.64 14.16 29.72
C GLY A 125 31.82 12.66 29.46
N CYS A 126 30.82 11.85 29.81
CA CYS A 126 30.90 10.39 29.74
C CYS A 126 32.03 9.81 30.62
N GLU A 127 32.30 10.41 31.78
CA GLU A 127 33.23 9.85 32.78
C GLU A 127 32.51 9.37 34.04
N SER A 128 32.70 8.09 34.37
CA SER A 128 32.22 7.48 35.61
C SER A 128 33.40 7.08 36.51
N CYS A 129 33.14 7.02 37.80
CA CYS A 129 34.04 6.51 38.83
C CYS A 129 33.77 5.04 39.19
N SER A 130 32.51 4.60 39.13
CA SER A 130 32.13 3.23 39.43
C SER A 130 32.55 2.25 38.32
N ALA A 131 32.95 1.04 38.69
CA ALA A 131 33.23 -0.05 37.74
C ALA A 131 31.97 -0.59 37.07
N ALA A 132 30.78 -0.30 37.61
CA ALA A 132 29.49 -0.73 37.06
C ALA A 132 29.04 0.10 35.85
N SER A 133 29.30 1.41 35.86
CA SER A 133 28.93 2.33 34.77
C SER A 133 30.03 2.50 33.71
N LYS A 134 31.30 2.22 34.03
CA LYS A 134 32.41 2.28 33.06
C LYS A 134 32.46 1.10 32.10
N GLY A 135 33.02 1.32 30.92
CA GLY A 135 33.38 0.24 29.99
C GLY A 135 34.54 -0.63 30.48
N THR A 136 35.49 -0.07 31.26
CA THR A 136 36.63 -0.79 31.84
C THR A 136 37.12 -0.16 33.16
N GLY A 137 37.91 -0.92 33.93
CA GLY A 137 38.61 -0.45 35.13
C GLY A 137 37.97 -0.88 36.45
N SER A 138 38.61 -0.54 37.57
CA SER A 138 38.09 -0.75 38.93
C SER A 138 37.43 0.52 39.48
N ASP A 139 36.69 0.40 40.57
CA ASP A 139 36.17 1.52 41.34
C ASP A 139 37.29 2.51 41.73
N GLY A 140 36.95 3.79 41.78
CA GLY A 140 37.82 4.86 42.31
C GLY A 140 38.79 5.50 41.34
N VAL A 141 38.83 5.03 40.09
CA VAL A 141 39.57 5.69 39.00
C VAL A 141 38.57 6.13 37.95
N CYS A 142 38.41 7.45 37.75
CA CYS A 142 37.56 7.98 36.69
C CYS A 142 38.02 7.46 35.33
N GLY A 143 37.08 7.03 34.51
CA GLY A 143 37.29 6.55 33.15
C GLY A 143 35.99 6.57 32.36
N PRO A 144 36.03 6.24 31.06
CA PRO A 144 34.86 6.37 30.21
C PRO A 144 33.72 5.44 30.63
N VAL A 145 32.51 5.99 30.64
CA VAL A 145 31.22 5.29 30.68
C VAL A 145 31.17 4.23 29.56
N ALA A 146 30.44 3.14 29.78
CA ALA A 146 30.34 2.06 28.79
C ALA A 146 29.66 2.54 27.49
N ASP A 147 30.17 2.09 26.34
CA ASP A 147 29.58 2.36 25.02
C ASP A 147 28.10 1.94 24.97
N GLY A 148 27.25 2.81 24.43
CA GLY A 148 25.80 2.61 24.37
C GLY A 148 25.07 2.78 25.71
N THR A 149 25.68 3.42 26.71
CA THR A 149 25.03 3.80 27.97
C THR A 149 25.24 5.27 28.30
N ASP A 150 24.33 5.86 29.08
CA ASP A 150 24.46 7.19 29.68
C ASP A 150 23.77 7.16 31.06
N PRO A 151 24.50 6.79 32.13
CA PRO A 151 23.93 6.65 33.48
C PRO A 151 23.62 7.99 34.18
N ASP A 152 24.20 9.08 33.71
CA ASP A 152 24.21 10.39 34.36
C ASP A 152 23.49 11.49 33.54
N ASP A 153 22.81 11.08 32.46
CA ASP A 153 22.05 11.93 31.50
C ASP A 153 22.91 13.07 30.90
N GLU A 154 24.16 12.76 30.55
CA GLU A 154 25.14 13.72 30.03
C GLU A 154 24.97 14.03 28.54
N CYS A 155 24.44 13.08 27.77
CA CYS A 155 24.33 13.11 26.32
C CYS A 155 22.89 13.36 25.87
N THR A 156 22.68 14.47 25.17
CA THR A 156 21.36 14.76 24.58
C THR A 156 21.20 14.05 23.22
N ASP A 157 20.09 13.33 23.02
CA ASP A 157 19.71 12.84 21.69
C ASP A 157 19.29 14.01 20.79
N GLU A 158 20.05 14.23 19.72
CA GLU A 158 19.78 15.23 18.67
C GLU A 158 18.86 14.70 17.57
N GLY A 159 18.46 13.41 17.65
CA GLY A 159 17.55 12.71 16.77
C GLY A 159 18.19 12.29 15.44
N ALA A 160 17.86 11.09 14.96
CA ALA A 160 18.48 10.44 13.79
C ALA A 160 18.57 11.32 12.51
N THR A 161 17.63 12.25 12.32
CA THR A 161 17.64 13.19 11.18
C THR A 161 18.81 14.18 11.18
N SER A 162 19.45 14.41 12.32
CA SER A 162 20.63 15.28 12.44
C SER A 162 21.94 14.55 12.12
N CYS A 163 21.97 13.21 12.22
CA CYS A 163 23.19 12.39 12.35
C CYS A 163 24.11 12.75 13.51
N GLY A 164 23.67 13.62 14.42
CA GLY A 164 24.43 14.09 15.57
C GLY A 164 24.43 13.11 16.72
N GLN A 165 24.39 13.61 17.95
CA GLN A 165 24.44 12.80 19.17
C GLN A 165 23.20 11.90 19.30
N ASN A 166 23.39 10.65 19.72
CA ASN A 166 22.32 9.65 19.82
C ASN A 166 21.77 9.44 21.25
N GLY A 167 22.23 10.24 22.21
CA GLY A 167 21.83 10.14 23.63
C GLY A 167 22.61 9.10 24.45
N PHE A 168 23.75 8.60 23.97
CA PHE A 168 24.59 7.63 24.69
C PHE A 168 26.07 8.03 24.64
N CYS A 169 26.90 7.46 25.51
CA CYS A 169 28.35 7.57 25.49
C CYS A 169 29.00 6.61 24.48
N ASP A 170 30.17 6.99 23.95
CA ASP A 170 30.92 6.28 22.90
C ASP A 170 31.99 5.28 23.43
N GLY A 171 32.07 5.11 24.75
CA GLY A 171 33.14 4.31 25.39
C GLY A 171 34.54 4.96 25.38
N GLY A 172 34.70 6.13 24.76
CA GLY A 172 35.92 6.91 24.65
C GLY A 172 35.95 8.18 25.52
N GLY A 173 34.82 8.56 26.11
CA GLY A 173 34.67 9.80 26.90
C GLY A 173 34.08 10.96 26.07
N ALA A 174 33.23 10.64 25.10
CA ALA A 174 32.40 11.58 24.37
C ALA A 174 31.00 10.98 24.14
N CYS A 175 30.05 11.83 23.74
CA CYS A 175 28.74 11.35 23.30
C CYS A 175 28.82 10.70 21.92
N ALA A 176 28.26 9.51 21.80
CA ALA A 176 28.18 8.75 20.57
C ALA A 176 27.28 9.45 19.55
N LEU A 177 27.70 9.39 18.29
CA LEU A 177 26.90 9.86 17.16
C LEU A 177 25.99 8.75 16.65
N TYR A 178 24.98 9.11 15.86
CA TYR A 178 24.21 8.11 15.12
C TYR A 178 25.13 7.30 14.20
N PRO A 179 25.08 5.96 14.24
CA PRO A 179 26.00 5.11 13.49
C PRO A 179 25.77 5.23 11.99
N ALA A 180 26.77 4.81 11.21
CA ALA A 180 26.68 4.72 9.77
C ALA A 180 25.43 3.91 9.33
N ASP A 181 24.88 4.24 8.16
CA ASP A 181 23.65 3.67 7.60
C ASP A 181 22.34 3.99 8.36
N THR A 182 22.39 4.75 9.46
CA THR A 182 21.18 5.33 10.07
C THR A 182 20.46 6.25 9.08
N GLN A 183 19.17 6.04 8.85
CA GLN A 183 18.40 6.89 7.94
C GLN A 183 18.16 8.28 8.55
N CYS A 184 18.62 9.32 7.86
CA CYS A 184 18.50 10.72 8.30
C CYS A 184 17.52 11.54 7.45
N THR A 185 17.18 11.10 6.23
CA THR A 185 16.06 11.65 5.45
C THR A 185 15.29 10.56 4.72
N ASP A 186 13.99 10.80 4.52
CA ASP A 186 13.15 9.93 3.72
C ASP A 186 13.47 10.00 2.22
N SER A 187 13.31 8.87 1.54
CA SER A 187 13.27 8.88 0.08
C SER A 187 12.07 9.68 -0.41
N SER A 188 12.24 10.38 -1.52
CA SER A 188 11.16 11.12 -2.19
C SER A 188 11.13 10.74 -3.66
N CYS A 189 9.95 10.75 -4.28
CA CYS A 189 9.82 10.52 -5.71
C CYS A 189 8.91 11.58 -6.32
N ALA A 190 9.40 12.27 -7.34
CA ALA A 190 8.66 13.29 -8.08
C ALA A 190 9.06 13.25 -9.56
N ALA A 191 8.09 13.48 -10.46
CA ALA A 191 8.30 13.53 -11.91
C ALA A 191 9.08 12.32 -12.50
N GLY A 192 8.88 11.12 -11.93
CA GLY A 192 9.55 9.90 -12.39
C GLY A 192 11.00 9.74 -11.95
N VAL A 193 11.48 10.58 -11.03
CA VAL A 193 12.81 10.47 -10.42
C VAL A 193 12.64 10.27 -8.92
N ARG A 194 13.28 9.22 -8.38
CA ARG A 194 13.35 8.95 -6.95
C ARG A 194 14.69 9.37 -6.39
N THR A 195 14.66 10.25 -5.40
CA THR A 195 15.79 10.52 -4.52
C THR A 195 15.83 9.39 -3.49
N LEU A 196 16.96 8.70 -3.40
CA LEU A 196 17.21 7.64 -2.43
C LEU A 196 17.27 8.24 -1.00
N PRO A 197 16.93 7.47 0.05
CA PRO A 197 16.99 7.99 1.41
C PRO A 197 18.44 8.30 1.76
N SER A 198 18.69 9.43 2.44
CA SER A 198 20.05 9.75 2.91
C SER A 198 20.34 9.02 4.20
N THR A 199 21.60 8.62 4.40
CA THR A 199 22.07 7.91 5.58
C THR A 199 23.22 8.64 6.25
N CYS A 200 23.37 8.45 7.56
CA CYS A 200 24.50 8.97 8.31
C CYS A 200 25.80 8.29 7.90
N ASP A 201 26.90 9.03 7.90
CA ASP A 201 28.26 8.54 7.66
C ASP A 201 28.95 7.97 8.92
N GLY A 202 28.31 8.09 10.08
CA GLY A 202 28.88 7.76 11.39
C GLY A 202 29.85 8.81 11.94
N ALA A 203 30.01 9.95 11.26
CA ALA A 203 30.88 11.06 11.64
C ALA A 203 30.13 12.40 11.76
N GLY A 204 28.80 12.36 11.82
CA GLY A 204 27.95 13.53 12.02
C GLY A 204 27.30 14.09 10.75
N THR A 205 27.46 13.44 9.58
CA THR A 205 26.94 13.96 8.30
C THR A 205 25.84 13.08 7.72
N CYS A 206 24.71 13.70 7.37
CA CYS A 206 23.66 13.07 6.57
C CYS A 206 24.06 13.06 5.07
N GLN A 207 24.48 11.90 4.55
CA GLN A 207 24.96 11.74 3.18
C GLN A 207 23.85 11.27 2.22
N GLY A 208 23.62 12.05 1.17
CA GLY A 208 22.66 11.69 0.12
C GLY A 208 23.14 10.54 -0.76
N ASN A 209 22.31 9.50 -0.87
CA ASN A 209 22.59 8.27 -1.65
C ASN A 209 22.28 8.40 -3.16
N GLY A 210 22.00 9.62 -3.65
CA GLY A 210 21.76 9.91 -5.06
C GLY A 210 20.32 9.71 -5.52
N THR A 211 20.14 9.55 -6.84
CA THR A 211 18.84 9.48 -7.50
C THR A 211 18.75 8.32 -8.48
N GLU A 212 17.61 7.64 -8.52
CA GLU A 212 17.26 6.65 -9.54
C GLU A 212 16.14 7.20 -10.46
N ASN A 213 16.24 6.91 -11.75
CA ASN A 213 15.16 7.19 -12.70
C ASN A 213 14.18 6.02 -12.67
N CYS A 214 12.90 6.28 -12.41
CA CYS A 214 11.87 5.25 -12.47
C CYS A 214 11.68 4.84 -13.95
N SER A 215 11.95 3.58 -14.27
CA SER A 215 11.97 3.06 -15.65
C SER A 215 10.66 3.31 -16.43
N GLN A 216 9.53 3.41 -15.73
CA GLN A 216 8.21 3.70 -16.31
C GLN A 216 7.79 5.18 -16.22
N GLY A 217 8.58 6.03 -15.56
CA GLY A 217 8.34 7.47 -15.43
C GLY A 217 7.47 7.91 -14.25
N SER A 218 7.11 7.00 -13.34
CA SER A 218 6.09 7.27 -12.32
C SER A 218 6.46 6.84 -10.91
N CYS A 219 5.92 7.60 -9.96
CA CYS A 219 6.15 7.50 -8.53
C CYS A 219 4.88 7.02 -7.81
N SER A 220 5.03 6.11 -6.85
CA SER A 220 3.97 5.75 -5.90
C SER A 220 4.42 6.19 -4.51
N GLY A 221 4.01 7.39 -4.10
CA GLY A 221 4.56 8.04 -2.92
C GLY A 221 6.09 8.18 -3.02
N PRO A 222 6.87 7.67 -2.06
CA PRO A 222 8.33 7.81 -2.04
C PRO A 222 9.10 6.76 -2.86
N VAL A 223 8.42 5.81 -3.51
CA VAL A 223 9.04 4.73 -4.30
C VAL A 223 8.74 4.86 -5.79
N CYS A 224 9.63 4.36 -6.65
CA CYS A 224 9.31 4.15 -8.06
C CYS A 224 8.20 3.12 -8.19
N LEU A 225 7.19 3.40 -9.02
CA LEU A 225 6.13 2.44 -9.31
C LEU A 225 6.70 1.36 -10.25
N GLY A 226 6.69 0.11 -9.80
CA GLY A 226 7.27 -1.02 -10.55
C GLY A 226 6.42 -1.47 -11.75
N GLN A 227 5.10 -1.32 -11.66
CA GLN A 227 4.14 -1.58 -12.72
C GLN A 227 3.00 -0.56 -12.66
N CYS A 228 2.60 -0.02 -13.80
CA CYS A 228 1.39 0.80 -13.89
C CYS A 228 0.13 -0.05 -13.57
N GLN A 229 -0.92 0.58 -13.05
CA GLN A 229 -2.24 -0.03 -12.82
C GLN A 229 -3.34 0.70 -13.59
N VAL A 230 -3.19 2.01 -13.80
CA VAL A 230 -4.08 2.88 -14.59
C VAL A 230 -3.30 3.83 -15.47
N ASP A 231 -3.92 4.39 -16.50
CA ASP A 231 -3.26 5.37 -17.40
C ASP A 231 -2.74 6.62 -16.68
N GLY A 232 -3.33 6.97 -15.53
CA GLY A 232 -2.86 8.05 -14.66
C GLY A 232 -1.49 7.78 -14.01
N ASP A 233 -1.06 6.53 -14.00
CA ASP A 233 0.28 6.11 -13.58
C ASP A 233 1.31 6.25 -14.71
N CYS A 234 0.97 6.89 -15.83
CA CYS A 234 1.85 7.07 -16.97
C CYS A 234 1.90 8.54 -17.41
N THR A 235 3.00 8.92 -18.06
CA THR A 235 3.09 10.22 -18.73
C THR A 235 2.05 10.33 -19.85
N SER A 236 1.56 11.53 -20.16
CA SER A 236 0.38 11.73 -21.02
C SER A 236 0.49 11.15 -22.44
N ASP A 237 1.71 11.00 -22.94
CA ASP A 237 2.09 10.38 -24.22
C ASP A 237 2.01 8.84 -24.22
N LYS A 238 1.79 8.24 -23.04
CA LYS A 238 1.72 6.80 -22.80
C LYS A 238 0.36 6.39 -22.24
N TYR A 239 0.09 5.10 -22.30
CA TYR A 239 -1.03 4.43 -21.65
C TYR A 239 -0.48 3.30 -20.77
N CYS A 240 -1.25 2.84 -19.79
CA CYS A 240 -0.90 1.67 -19.03
C CYS A 240 -1.35 0.42 -19.79
N ASP A 241 -0.40 -0.37 -20.32
CA ASP A 241 -0.72 -1.71 -20.78
C ASP A 241 -0.94 -2.61 -19.57
N THR A 242 -2.21 -2.77 -19.20
CA THR A 242 -2.63 -3.56 -18.03
C THR A 242 -2.33 -5.06 -18.15
N LEU A 243 -1.97 -5.56 -19.34
CA LEU A 243 -1.52 -6.95 -19.53
C LEU A 243 -0.06 -7.15 -19.15
N SER A 244 0.80 -6.18 -19.44
CA SER A 244 2.25 -6.26 -19.14
C SER A 244 2.67 -5.44 -17.91
N GLY A 245 1.80 -4.56 -17.41
CA GLY A 245 2.08 -3.63 -16.33
C GLY A 245 3.06 -2.51 -16.72
N ASN A 246 3.13 -2.15 -18.01
CA ASN A 246 4.09 -1.18 -18.53
C ASN A 246 3.44 0.05 -19.15
N CYS A 247 3.94 1.23 -18.79
CA CYS A 247 3.65 2.48 -19.51
C CYS A 247 4.20 2.44 -20.94
N THR A 248 3.31 2.23 -21.91
CA THR A 248 3.61 2.02 -23.34
C THR A 248 3.21 3.25 -24.16
N PRO A 249 3.98 3.67 -25.18
CA PRO A 249 3.61 4.82 -26.03
C PRO A 249 2.24 4.67 -26.68
N LYS A 250 1.46 5.74 -26.75
CA LYS A 250 0.15 5.74 -27.41
C LYS A 250 0.26 5.63 -28.93
N LEU A 251 -0.54 4.73 -29.47
CA LEU A 251 -0.66 4.39 -30.88
C LEU A 251 -1.34 5.53 -31.68
N PRO A 252 -0.81 5.92 -32.85
CA PRO A 252 -1.49 6.84 -33.76
C PRO A 252 -2.78 6.26 -34.33
N ASN A 253 -3.63 7.12 -34.90
CA ASN A 253 -4.83 6.67 -35.59
C ASN A 253 -4.46 5.80 -36.81
N GLY A 254 -5.11 4.65 -36.95
CA GLY A 254 -4.89 3.67 -38.02
C GLY A 254 -4.10 2.44 -37.58
N ASP A 255 -3.44 2.47 -36.43
CA ASP A 255 -2.76 1.30 -35.87
C ASP A 255 -3.75 0.35 -35.20
N ALA A 256 -3.39 -0.94 -35.14
CA ALA A 256 -4.22 -1.97 -34.52
C ALA A 256 -4.22 -1.85 -32.99
N CYS A 257 -5.39 -2.03 -32.37
CA CYS A 257 -5.61 -1.90 -30.93
C CYS A 257 -6.51 -3.01 -30.39
N GLN A 258 -6.51 -3.17 -29.07
CA GLN A 258 -7.41 -4.09 -28.38
C GLN A 258 -8.59 -3.31 -27.80
N SER A 259 -9.82 -3.77 -28.02
CA SER A 259 -11.03 -3.12 -27.48
C SER A 259 -11.08 -3.08 -25.95
N SER A 260 -10.29 -3.93 -25.27
CA SER A 260 -10.05 -3.92 -23.82
C SER A 260 -9.14 -2.76 -23.35
N GLN A 261 -8.38 -2.14 -24.24
CA GLN A 261 -7.41 -1.07 -23.96
C GLN A 261 -7.60 0.10 -24.93
N PRO A 262 -8.76 0.79 -24.94
CA PRO A 262 -9.03 1.90 -25.85
C PRO A 262 -8.11 3.11 -25.63
N SER A 263 -7.55 3.25 -24.42
CA SER A 263 -6.53 4.26 -24.08
C SER A 263 -5.17 4.04 -24.74
N ALA A 264 -4.93 2.87 -25.34
CA ALA A 264 -3.77 2.62 -26.19
C ALA A 264 -3.71 3.58 -27.39
N CYS A 265 -4.86 4.06 -27.86
CA CYS A 265 -4.96 5.00 -28.96
C CYS A 265 -4.76 6.45 -28.47
N GLN A 266 -4.04 7.27 -29.23
CA GLN A 266 -3.86 8.71 -28.94
C GLN A 266 -5.18 9.47 -28.78
N SER A 267 -6.22 9.02 -29.49
CA SER A 267 -7.59 9.54 -29.42
C SER A 267 -8.41 9.03 -28.23
N GLY A 268 -7.99 7.94 -27.59
CA GLY A 268 -8.79 7.18 -26.62
C GLY A 268 -9.89 6.30 -27.22
N PHE A 269 -9.94 6.11 -28.54
CA PHE A 269 -10.96 5.29 -29.20
C PHE A 269 -10.34 4.13 -29.99
N CYS A 270 -10.64 2.90 -29.57
CA CYS A 270 -10.37 1.68 -30.33
C CYS A 270 -11.69 1.17 -30.92
N VAL A 271 -11.83 1.23 -32.25
CA VAL A 271 -13.05 0.87 -32.99
C VAL A 271 -12.65 -0.16 -34.05
N ASP A 272 -13.37 -1.27 -34.13
CA ASP A 272 -13.10 -2.38 -35.06
C ASP A 272 -11.67 -2.93 -35.00
N GLY A 273 -11.06 -2.87 -33.81
CA GLY A 273 -9.66 -3.24 -33.58
C GLY A 273 -8.64 -2.24 -34.15
N THR A 274 -9.07 -1.03 -34.52
CA THR A 274 -8.24 0.04 -35.10
C THR A 274 -8.36 1.35 -34.30
N CYS A 275 -7.23 2.02 -34.07
CA CYS A 275 -7.22 3.30 -33.36
C CYS A 275 -7.88 4.40 -34.20
N CYS A 276 -8.96 4.98 -33.68
CA CYS A 276 -9.84 5.84 -34.46
C CYS A 276 -9.87 7.28 -33.97
N ASN A 277 -10.02 8.26 -34.87
CA ASN A 277 -10.12 9.67 -34.49
C ASN A 277 -11.35 10.03 -33.62
N THR A 278 -12.37 9.17 -33.56
CA THR A 278 -13.58 9.32 -32.72
C THR A 278 -14.22 7.95 -32.45
N ALA A 279 -15.20 7.89 -31.54
CA ALA A 279 -15.84 6.66 -31.07
C ALA A 279 -16.77 5.93 -32.08
N CYS A 280 -16.97 6.45 -33.30
CA CYS A 280 -17.89 5.93 -34.31
C CYS A 280 -19.29 5.55 -33.81
N SER A 281 -19.90 6.35 -32.95
CA SER A 281 -21.21 6.06 -32.33
C SER A 281 -22.43 6.20 -33.27
N GLY A 282 -22.26 6.12 -34.58
CA GLY A 282 -23.34 6.18 -35.56
C GLY A 282 -23.54 4.83 -36.22
N SER A 283 -24.80 4.45 -36.48
CA SER A 283 -25.08 3.23 -37.24
C SER A 283 -24.43 3.28 -38.62
N CYS A 284 -23.84 2.18 -39.05
CA CYS A 284 -23.04 2.05 -40.26
C CYS A 284 -21.80 2.95 -40.29
N TYR A 285 -21.13 3.18 -39.16
CA TYR A 285 -19.81 3.79 -39.10
C TYR A 285 -18.80 2.83 -38.48
N GLY A 286 -17.66 2.69 -39.14
CA GLY A 286 -16.52 1.95 -38.62
C GLY A 286 -15.20 2.69 -38.87
N CYS A 287 -14.10 2.06 -38.47
CA CYS A 287 -12.77 2.65 -38.54
C CYS A 287 -11.76 1.81 -39.33
N GLY A 288 -11.69 2.05 -40.65
CA GLY A 288 -10.76 1.32 -41.53
C GLY A 288 -9.31 1.80 -41.47
N SER A 289 -9.06 3.11 -41.58
CA SER A 289 -7.71 3.71 -41.64
C SER A 289 -7.52 4.81 -40.60
N GLY A 290 -8.08 4.60 -39.42
CA GLY A 290 -8.01 5.54 -38.30
C GLY A 290 -8.91 6.78 -38.40
N THR A 291 -9.65 6.91 -39.50
CA THR A 291 -10.71 7.92 -39.65
C THR A 291 -12.07 7.26 -39.67
N CYS A 292 -12.92 7.65 -38.72
CA CYS A 292 -14.29 7.20 -38.62
C CYS A 292 -15.08 7.58 -39.89
N SER A 293 -15.62 6.59 -40.57
CA SER A 293 -16.22 6.74 -41.90
C SER A 293 -17.47 5.86 -42.01
N PRO A 294 -18.47 6.25 -42.81
CA PRO A 294 -19.60 5.38 -43.08
C PRO A 294 -19.16 4.15 -43.88
N HIS A 295 -19.69 2.98 -43.54
CA HIS A 295 -19.46 1.74 -44.28
C HIS A 295 -19.98 1.82 -45.72
N ALA A 296 -19.29 1.14 -46.63
CA ALA A 296 -19.66 1.12 -48.04
C ALA A 296 -21.08 0.57 -48.25
N ALA A 297 -21.81 1.16 -49.20
CA ALA A 297 -23.19 0.78 -49.48
C ALA A 297 -23.30 -0.72 -49.84
N GLY A 298 -24.17 -1.45 -49.13
CA GLY A 298 -24.34 -2.89 -49.30
C GLY A 298 -23.43 -3.78 -48.46
N GLN A 299 -22.59 -3.21 -47.58
CA GLN A 299 -21.90 -3.94 -46.51
C GLN A 299 -22.62 -3.72 -45.17
N ASP A 300 -22.44 -4.63 -44.23
CA ASP A 300 -22.73 -4.42 -42.79
C ASP A 300 -21.78 -5.33 -41.99
N PRO A 301 -20.54 -4.89 -41.74
CA PRO A 301 -19.54 -5.72 -41.05
C PRO A 301 -19.80 -5.85 -39.54
N ASP A 302 -20.49 -4.87 -38.95
CA ASP A 302 -20.67 -4.75 -37.50
C ASP A 302 -22.05 -5.25 -37.04
N GLY A 303 -22.99 -5.47 -37.98
CA GLY A 303 -24.34 -5.94 -37.71
C GLY A 303 -25.29 -4.84 -37.26
N ASP A 304 -25.05 -3.59 -37.69
CA ASP A 304 -25.84 -2.41 -37.34
C ASP A 304 -27.27 -2.47 -37.92
N CYS A 305 -27.46 -3.17 -39.03
CA CYS A 305 -28.69 -3.14 -39.82
C CYS A 305 -29.46 -4.46 -39.73
N SER A 306 -30.56 -4.44 -38.97
CA SER A 306 -31.55 -5.52 -39.01
C SER A 306 -32.35 -5.47 -40.33
N ALA A 307 -32.50 -6.61 -40.99
CA ALA A 307 -33.36 -6.72 -42.17
C ALA A 307 -34.84 -6.86 -41.78
N ASP A 308 -35.68 -5.96 -42.28
CA ASP A 308 -37.14 -6.09 -42.24
C ASP A 308 -37.63 -7.16 -43.23
N ALA A 309 -38.91 -7.53 -43.19
CA ALA A 309 -39.48 -8.39 -44.22
C ALA A 309 -39.47 -7.66 -45.59
N PRO A 310 -39.06 -8.28 -46.72
CA PRO A 310 -38.98 -7.62 -48.03
C PRO A 310 -40.28 -6.93 -48.48
N GLY A 311 -41.43 -7.48 -48.10
CA GLY A 311 -42.74 -6.89 -48.43
C GLY A 311 -43.06 -5.58 -47.70
N SER A 312 -42.28 -5.19 -46.69
CA SER A 312 -42.49 -3.96 -45.89
C SER A 312 -41.91 -2.69 -46.51
N CYS A 313 -41.01 -2.82 -47.49
CA CYS A 313 -40.13 -1.75 -47.97
C CYS A 313 -39.20 -1.10 -46.93
N GLY A 314 -39.06 -1.70 -45.74
CA GLY A 314 -38.14 -1.29 -44.69
C GLY A 314 -36.67 -1.54 -45.02
N GLN A 315 -35.88 -1.77 -43.98
CA GLN A 315 -34.43 -1.96 -44.07
C GLN A 315 -34.09 -3.31 -44.71
N ASP A 316 -33.08 -3.35 -45.59
CA ASP A 316 -32.66 -4.58 -46.27
C ASP A 316 -31.49 -5.31 -45.60
N GLY A 317 -31.09 -4.85 -44.40
CA GLY A 317 -30.01 -5.42 -43.61
C GLY A 317 -28.60 -5.05 -44.06
N ALA A 318 -28.43 -3.94 -44.80
CA ALA A 318 -27.13 -3.45 -45.21
C ALA A 318 -27.02 -1.93 -45.04
N CYS A 319 -25.79 -1.40 -45.01
CA CYS A 319 -25.53 0.03 -44.95
C CYS A 319 -25.82 0.76 -46.28
N ASN A 320 -26.18 2.03 -46.18
CA ASN A 320 -26.53 2.89 -47.33
C ASN A 320 -25.34 3.69 -47.92
N GLY A 321 -24.14 3.61 -47.34
CA GLY A 321 -22.98 4.41 -47.78
C GLY A 321 -22.93 5.84 -47.22
N SER A 322 -23.82 6.18 -46.29
CA SER A 322 -24.01 7.54 -45.75
C SER A 322 -24.35 7.55 -44.26
N GLY A 323 -23.97 6.50 -43.52
CA GLY A 323 -24.13 6.44 -42.07
C GLY A 323 -25.55 6.09 -41.61
N GLY A 324 -26.20 5.16 -42.30
CA GLY A 324 -27.45 4.55 -41.87
C GLY A 324 -27.79 3.31 -42.69
N CYS A 325 -28.87 2.63 -42.32
CA CYS A 325 -29.31 1.42 -43.00
C CYS A 325 -30.01 1.74 -44.33
N ARG A 326 -29.81 0.85 -45.30
CA ARG A 326 -30.38 0.91 -46.64
C ARG A 326 -31.77 0.31 -46.63
N LEU A 327 -32.68 0.93 -47.39
CA LEU A 327 -34.04 0.46 -47.57
C LEU A 327 -34.16 -0.40 -48.82
N TYR A 328 -35.15 -1.29 -48.87
CA TYR A 328 -35.40 -2.15 -50.02
C TYR A 328 -35.61 -1.33 -51.31
N GLY A 329 -34.77 -1.61 -52.31
CA GLY A 329 -34.79 -0.91 -53.60
C GLY A 329 -36.07 -1.16 -54.40
N GLY A 330 -36.39 -0.24 -55.31
CA GLY A 330 -37.70 -0.21 -55.99
C GLY A 330 -38.02 -1.33 -56.98
N SER A 331 -37.17 -2.35 -57.09
CA SER A 331 -37.44 -3.62 -57.77
C SER A 331 -38.09 -4.67 -56.85
N VAL A 332 -38.13 -4.44 -55.53
CA VAL A 332 -38.72 -5.36 -54.56
C VAL A 332 -40.23 -5.20 -54.54
N THR A 333 -40.96 -6.31 -54.72
CA THR A 333 -42.43 -6.35 -54.69
C THR A 333 -42.95 -6.33 -53.24
N CYS A 334 -43.81 -5.37 -52.92
CA CYS A 334 -44.37 -5.14 -51.58
C CYS A 334 -45.84 -5.54 -51.45
N GLY A 335 -46.34 -6.28 -52.44
CA GLY A 335 -47.70 -6.81 -52.46
C GLY A 335 -47.92 -7.64 -53.73
N ASN A 336 -49.07 -8.31 -53.79
CA ASN A 336 -49.45 -9.09 -54.96
C ASN A 336 -50.11 -8.20 -56.02
N ALA A 337 -49.96 -8.56 -57.29
CA ALA A 337 -50.84 -8.06 -58.34
C ALA A 337 -52.29 -8.50 -58.03
N SER A 338 -53.27 -7.71 -58.46
CA SER A 338 -54.69 -8.02 -58.26
C SER A 338 -55.49 -7.80 -59.55
N CYS A 339 -56.52 -8.61 -59.75
CA CYS A 339 -57.55 -8.36 -60.72
C CYS A 339 -58.88 -8.15 -60.00
N SER A 340 -59.69 -7.20 -60.49
CA SER A 340 -61.10 -7.09 -60.14
C SER A 340 -61.91 -6.78 -61.40
N GLY A 341 -62.79 -7.71 -61.79
CA GLY A 341 -63.55 -7.62 -63.04
C GLY A 341 -62.64 -7.63 -64.26
N SER A 342 -62.67 -6.55 -65.04
CA SER A 342 -61.76 -6.31 -66.18
C SER A 342 -60.67 -5.28 -65.88
N THR A 343 -60.35 -5.03 -64.61
CA THR A 343 -59.24 -4.15 -64.20
C THR A 343 -58.11 -4.95 -63.56
N TYR A 344 -56.98 -5.03 -64.27
CA TYR A 344 -55.72 -5.54 -63.74
C TYR A 344 -54.97 -4.42 -63.03
N THR A 345 -54.42 -4.71 -61.86
CA THR A 345 -53.57 -3.83 -61.07
C THR A 345 -52.25 -4.54 -60.84
N GLY A 346 -51.15 -3.96 -61.31
CA GLY A 346 -49.81 -4.56 -61.22
C GLY A 346 -49.39 -4.84 -59.76
N ALA A 347 -48.37 -5.68 -59.57
CA ALA A 347 -47.77 -5.84 -58.25
C ALA A 347 -47.11 -4.51 -57.83
N PRO A 348 -47.40 -3.98 -56.64
CA PRO A 348 -46.72 -2.79 -56.15
C PRO A 348 -45.26 -3.11 -55.82
N THR A 349 -44.37 -2.16 -56.05
CA THR A 349 -42.95 -2.25 -55.67
C THR A 349 -42.54 -1.10 -54.76
N CYS A 350 -41.44 -1.26 -54.05
CA CYS A 350 -40.96 -0.23 -53.14
C CYS A 350 -40.58 1.08 -53.86
N ASP A 351 -40.62 2.19 -53.13
CA ASP A 351 -40.15 3.47 -53.65
C ASP A 351 -38.64 3.69 -53.51
N GLY A 352 -38.00 2.97 -52.57
CA GLY A 352 -36.62 3.19 -52.11
C GLY A 352 -36.51 4.19 -50.95
N GLY A 353 -37.64 4.74 -50.49
CA GLY A 353 -37.78 5.67 -49.37
C GLY A 353 -38.67 5.13 -48.24
N GLY A 354 -38.94 3.81 -48.21
CA GLY A 354 -39.69 3.14 -47.14
C GLY A 354 -41.16 2.86 -47.44
N SER A 355 -41.66 3.20 -48.64
CA SER A 355 -43.08 3.08 -48.98
C SER A 355 -43.34 2.14 -50.15
N CYS A 356 -44.49 1.47 -50.10
CA CYS A 356 -44.98 0.62 -51.18
C CYS A 356 -45.71 1.47 -52.24
N LYS A 357 -45.17 1.58 -53.46
CA LYS A 357 -45.74 2.42 -54.53
C LYS A 357 -47.09 1.88 -54.99
N THR A 358 -48.08 2.76 -55.11
CA THR A 358 -49.35 2.44 -55.77
C THR A 358 -49.10 2.10 -57.25
N PRO A 359 -49.43 0.89 -57.71
CA PRO A 359 -49.11 0.44 -59.06
C PRO A 359 -50.16 0.95 -60.04
N SER A 360 -49.76 1.13 -61.30
CA SER A 360 -50.69 1.50 -62.38
C SER A 360 -51.68 0.37 -62.65
N SER A 361 -52.97 0.71 -62.73
CA SER A 361 -54.01 -0.20 -63.23
C SER A 361 -54.15 -0.12 -64.76
N SER A 362 -54.65 -1.19 -65.36
CA SER A 362 -54.89 -1.35 -66.79
C SER A 362 -56.19 -2.10 -67.02
N SER A 363 -56.94 -1.74 -68.07
CA SER A 363 -58.15 -2.49 -68.42
C SER A 363 -57.83 -3.68 -69.32
N CYS A 364 -58.39 -4.85 -68.99
CA CYS A 364 -58.43 -6.05 -69.82
C CYS A 364 -59.51 -5.97 -70.92
N GLY A 365 -60.19 -4.83 -71.06
CA GLY A 365 -61.25 -4.60 -72.04
C GLY A 365 -62.47 -5.47 -71.77
N ASN A 366 -62.85 -6.27 -72.77
CA ASN A 366 -64.00 -7.19 -72.70
C ASN A 366 -63.71 -8.49 -71.94
N TYR A 367 -62.47 -8.71 -71.52
CA TYR A 367 -62.04 -9.93 -70.83
C TYR A 367 -61.99 -9.69 -69.32
N LEU A 368 -62.50 -10.67 -68.57
CA LEU A 368 -62.14 -10.80 -67.16
C LEU A 368 -60.67 -11.22 -67.06
N CYS A 369 -59.98 -10.70 -66.05
CA CYS A 369 -58.77 -11.31 -65.52
C CYS A 369 -59.09 -12.16 -64.28
#